data_AF-A0A970LF22-F1
#
_entry.id   AF-A0A970LF22-F1
#
_cell.length_a   1.000
_cell.length_b   1.000
_cell.length_c   1.000
_cell.angle_alpha   90.00
_cell.angle_beta   90.00
_cell.angle_gamma   90.00
#
_symmetry.space_group_name_H-M   'P 1'
#
loop_
_entity.id
_entity.type
_entity.pdbx_description
1 polymer ?
#
loop_
_entity_poly.entity_id
_entity_poly.type
_entity_poly.pdbx_seq_one_letter_code
_entity_poly.pdbx_strand_id
1 'polypeptide(L)'
;MGMQNQRKVYGETMVRLGATRSDLVMCEADLGKSTMSAMFEAAYPDRHFEMGIAEADMISFAAGLALAGKQPFANTFAVFASGRPYDQIRTSVCTARLNVRIVGSSAGLSDYGDGATHQAIDDIAIMRVLPNMTVLCPADGIEMERMIETVVEYDGGPVYIRSCRNDLPDILPADYKFEIGKPYVVRDGSDATVFAMGKMVSVALSAADLLAAEGVSLRVVNVSTLKPLDETLVVEMTQGTRGVVVAEEHSVIGGLTSAIAYAIRNAGLPLEAVAVMDQFGQSAHTYEDLLTFYGLTDTHIAEKVRTVLAKACPEPRHAREKGRNLFMTGTMKAVVKYGANAGETALQDKPIPQIGPDDVLVKVAYIGICGTDPHMHMNLTNLTVAVPMIFGHEFAGTIAELGANVQGWTAGDRVTVETHADYCGTCEMCRTNRYHLCRDRKGYGFQADGAFASYVRVPSRILHRVPENVSLRDASLTEPLCVGYKSMVDNSNIRPGDTVVVIGPGPIGMVCIKMAQICGASEIIAVGANGD
;
A
#
# COMPACT_ATOMS: atom_id res chain seq x y z
N MET A 1 -14.66 -9.52 30.61
CA MET A 1 -13.98 -10.43 29.65
C MET A 1 -13.21 -11.45 30.49
N GLY A 2 -13.15 -12.71 30.05
CA GLY A 2 -12.22 -13.67 30.62
C GLY A 2 -10.78 -13.23 30.35
N MET A 3 -9.82 -13.83 31.04
CA MET A 3 -8.41 -13.56 30.83
C MET A 3 -7.67 -14.89 30.85
N GLN A 4 -6.94 -15.17 29.77
CA GLN A 4 -6.29 -16.46 29.54
C GLN A 4 -4.86 -16.28 29.02
N ASN A 5 -3.99 -17.21 29.39
CA ASN A 5 -2.65 -17.30 28.82
C ASN A 5 -2.66 -18.17 27.57
N GLN A 6 -2.29 -17.62 26.42
CA GLN A 6 -2.26 -18.36 25.16
C GLN A 6 -1.39 -19.61 25.23
N ARG A 7 -0.25 -19.56 25.94
CA ARG A 7 0.65 -20.71 26.08
C ARG A 7 0.00 -21.84 26.86
N LYS A 8 -0.74 -21.49 27.92
CA LYS A 8 -1.49 -22.47 28.72
C LYS A 8 -2.59 -23.12 27.90
N VAL A 9 -3.38 -22.32 27.18
CA VAL A 9 -4.44 -22.83 26.30
C VAL A 9 -3.86 -23.74 25.21
N TYR A 10 -2.71 -23.37 24.63
CA TYR A 10 -1.97 -24.23 23.70
C TYR A 10 -1.62 -25.59 24.33
N GLY A 11 -0.98 -25.60 25.50
CA GLY A 11 -0.62 -26.84 26.20
C GLY A 11 -1.83 -27.73 26.52
N GLU A 12 -2.91 -27.15 27.05
CA GLU A 12 -4.16 -27.87 27.36
C GLU A 12 -4.82 -28.42 26.08
N THR A 13 -4.82 -27.65 25.01
CA THR A 13 -5.38 -28.07 23.70
C THR A 13 -4.56 -29.22 23.10
N MET A 14 -3.22 -29.14 23.15
CA MET A 14 -2.35 -30.20 22.66
C MET A 14 -2.51 -31.50 23.46
N VAL A 15 -2.66 -31.42 24.79
CA VAL A 15 -2.96 -32.59 25.62
C VAL A 15 -4.29 -33.22 25.20
N ARG A 16 -5.35 -32.41 25.02
CA ARG A 16 -6.67 -32.89 24.58
C ARG A 16 -6.59 -33.59 23.21
N LEU A 17 -5.96 -32.96 22.22
CA LEU A 17 -5.84 -33.51 20.87
C LEU A 17 -4.92 -34.74 20.83
N GLY A 18 -3.89 -34.78 21.67
CA GLY A 18 -2.98 -35.92 21.80
C GLY A 18 -3.70 -37.21 22.20
N ALA A 19 -4.85 -37.14 22.86
CA ALA A 19 -5.64 -38.32 23.23
C ALA A 19 -6.20 -39.08 22.03
N THR A 20 -6.46 -38.40 20.92
CA THR A 20 -7.04 -38.98 19.70
C THR A 20 -6.08 -38.98 18.51
N ARG A 21 -5.04 -38.15 18.53
CA ARG A 21 -4.05 -38.02 17.46
C ARG A 21 -2.68 -38.55 17.91
N SER A 22 -2.38 -39.80 17.58
CA SER A 22 -1.12 -40.50 17.94
C SER A 22 0.08 -40.10 17.07
N ASP A 23 -0.16 -39.38 15.98
CA ASP A 23 0.83 -38.83 15.06
C ASP A 23 1.44 -37.51 15.56
N LEU A 24 0.74 -36.80 16.46
CA LEU A 24 1.24 -35.59 17.11
C LEU A 24 2.40 -35.92 18.05
N VAL A 25 3.49 -35.18 17.88
CA VAL A 25 4.69 -35.24 18.73
C VAL A 25 5.18 -33.83 19.02
N MET A 26 5.79 -33.62 20.17
CA MET A 26 6.36 -32.33 20.56
C MET A 26 7.88 -32.42 20.63
N CYS A 27 8.56 -31.44 20.07
CA CYS A 27 9.99 -31.21 20.27
C CYS A 27 10.16 -29.93 21.08
N GLU A 28 11.06 -29.92 22.05
CA GLU A 28 11.29 -28.80 22.96
C GLU A 28 12.79 -28.51 23.09
N ALA A 29 13.13 -27.26 23.35
CA ALA A 29 14.50 -26.80 23.50
C ALA A 29 14.76 -26.22 24.90
N ASP A 30 14.61 -27.06 25.93
CA ASP A 30 14.80 -26.74 27.36
C ASP A 30 13.91 -25.60 27.90
N LEU A 31 12.78 -25.31 27.23
CA LEU A 31 11.85 -24.25 27.63
C LEU A 31 10.44 -24.78 27.94
N GLY A 32 10.28 -26.08 28.17
CA GLY A 32 8.97 -26.73 28.22
C GLY A 32 8.00 -26.21 29.29
N LYS A 33 8.52 -25.71 30.42
CA LYS A 33 7.70 -25.02 31.43
C LYS A 33 7.20 -23.65 30.98
N SER A 34 7.95 -22.98 30.11
CA SER A 34 7.61 -21.66 29.59
C SER A 34 6.72 -21.78 28.35
N THR A 35 7.01 -22.68 27.42
CA THR A 35 6.17 -22.93 26.22
C THR A 35 4.89 -23.69 26.56
N MET A 36 4.84 -24.32 27.75
CA MET A 36 3.79 -25.22 28.25
C MET A 36 3.74 -26.58 27.54
N SER A 37 4.76 -26.95 26.76
CA SER A 37 4.91 -28.31 26.21
C SER A 37 5.07 -29.38 27.30
N ALA A 38 5.56 -29.00 28.50
CA ALA A 38 5.67 -29.89 29.65
C ALA A 38 4.31 -30.51 30.09
N MET A 39 3.18 -29.87 29.75
CA MET A 39 1.86 -30.46 29.97
C MET A 39 1.64 -31.71 29.10
N PHE A 40 2.09 -31.65 27.84
CA PHE A 40 2.03 -32.78 26.91
C PHE A 40 3.04 -33.85 27.28
N GLU A 41 4.25 -33.48 27.72
CA GLU A 41 5.24 -34.41 28.27
C GLU A 41 4.66 -35.23 29.42
N ALA A 42 3.98 -34.58 30.38
CA ALA A 42 3.36 -35.26 31.51
C ALA A 42 2.26 -36.25 31.09
N ALA A 43 1.51 -35.95 30.02
CA ALA A 43 0.43 -36.80 29.52
C ALA A 43 0.93 -37.92 28.58
N TYR A 44 1.95 -37.63 27.76
CA TYR A 44 2.43 -38.48 26.67
C TYR A 44 3.96 -38.43 26.55
N PRO A 45 4.71 -38.94 27.56
CA PRO A 45 6.16 -38.80 27.63
C PRO A 45 6.88 -39.40 26.41
N ASP A 46 6.38 -40.51 25.86
CA ASP A 46 6.96 -41.17 24.68
C ASP A 46 6.78 -40.40 23.36
N ARG A 47 6.08 -39.26 23.39
CA ARG A 47 5.82 -38.38 22.24
C ARG A 47 6.33 -36.95 22.46
N HIS A 48 7.12 -36.74 23.51
CA HIS A 48 7.80 -35.49 23.80
C HIS A 48 9.32 -35.70 23.71
N PHE A 49 9.99 -34.88 22.90
CA PHE A 49 11.42 -34.97 22.64
C PHE A 49 12.11 -33.70 23.12
N GLU A 50 12.82 -33.81 24.24
CA GLU A 50 13.69 -32.74 24.75
C GLU A 50 15.02 -32.75 23.98
N MET A 51 15.33 -31.64 23.32
CA MET A 51 16.48 -31.48 22.43
C MET A 51 17.60 -30.62 23.05
N GLY A 52 17.42 -30.14 24.28
CA GLY A 52 18.31 -29.18 24.93
C GLY A 52 18.30 -27.82 24.23
N ILE A 53 19.28 -26.96 24.52
CA ILE A 53 19.40 -25.62 23.92
C ILE A 53 20.00 -25.71 22.50
N ALA A 54 19.29 -26.38 21.59
CA ALA A 54 19.77 -26.75 20.26
C ALA A 54 18.65 -26.63 19.19
N GLU A 55 18.11 -25.43 18.99
CA GLU A 55 16.95 -25.19 18.12
C GLU A 55 17.20 -25.61 16.66
N ALA A 56 18.43 -25.44 16.16
CA ALA A 56 18.81 -25.88 14.81
C ALA A 56 18.71 -27.41 14.64
N ASP A 57 19.18 -28.17 15.64
CA ASP A 57 19.07 -29.63 15.65
C ASP A 57 17.61 -30.05 15.82
N MET A 58 16.87 -29.41 16.73
CA MET A 58 15.44 -29.62 16.94
C MET A 58 14.63 -29.50 15.65
N ILE A 59 14.85 -28.44 14.84
CA ILE A 59 14.12 -28.27 13.57
C ILE A 59 14.51 -29.34 12.54
N SER A 60 15.78 -29.74 12.48
CA SER A 60 16.23 -30.81 11.58
C SER A 60 15.66 -32.17 11.98
N PHE A 61 15.60 -32.44 13.30
CA PHE A 61 14.96 -33.63 13.86
C PHE A 61 13.45 -33.65 13.57
N ALA A 62 12.78 -32.51 13.76
CA ALA A 62 11.37 -32.35 13.40
C ALA A 62 11.13 -32.60 11.89
N ALA A 63 12.00 -32.11 11.00
CA ALA A 63 11.91 -32.43 9.58
C ALA A 63 11.97 -33.95 9.32
N GLY A 64 12.85 -34.68 10.01
CA GLY A 64 12.92 -36.14 9.94
C GLY A 64 11.65 -36.83 10.45
N LEU A 65 11.08 -36.37 11.57
CA LEU A 65 9.82 -36.87 12.11
C LEU A 65 8.65 -36.66 11.13
N ALA A 66 8.60 -35.51 10.47
CA ALA A 66 7.60 -35.22 9.45
C ALA A 66 7.69 -36.20 8.27
N LEU A 67 8.90 -36.51 7.81
CA LEU A 67 9.14 -37.52 6.76
C LEU A 67 8.79 -38.94 7.21
N ALA A 68 8.86 -39.22 8.52
CA ALA A 68 8.45 -40.48 9.12
C ALA A 68 6.94 -40.58 9.40
N GLY A 69 6.13 -39.63 8.92
CA GLY A 69 4.67 -39.63 9.06
C GLY A 69 4.17 -39.15 10.42
N LYS A 70 4.99 -38.43 11.18
CA LYS A 70 4.55 -37.70 12.39
C LYS A 70 4.24 -36.25 12.04
N GLN A 71 3.50 -35.57 12.90
CA GLN A 71 3.29 -34.12 12.80
C GLN A 71 3.96 -33.45 14.02
N PRO A 72 5.23 -33.02 13.87
CA PRO A 72 5.98 -32.43 14.96
C PRO A 72 5.59 -30.98 15.21
N PHE A 73 5.38 -30.65 16.48
CA PHE A 73 5.32 -29.30 17.01
C PHE A 73 6.65 -29.00 17.70
N ALA A 74 7.49 -28.16 17.09
CA ALA A 74 8.75 -27.68 17.63
C ALA A 74 8.54 -26.38 18.41
N ASN A 75 8.92 -26.37 19.69
CA ASN A 75 8.56 -25.33 20.64
C ASN A 75 9.83 -24.69 21.21
N THR A 76 9.85 -23.35 21.24
CA THR A 76 10.86 -22.54 21.92
C THR A 76 10.35 -21.08 21.95
N PHE A 77 11.14 -20.11 22.41
CA PHE A 77 10.78 -18.70 22.29
C PHE A 77 10.88 -18.20 20.85
N ALA A 78 10.05 -17.26 20.45
CA ALA A 78 9.92 -16.76 19.08
C ALA A 78 11.26 -16.27 18.51
N VAL A 79 12.09 -15.60 19.31
CA VAL A 79 13.42 -15.14 18.88
C VAL A 79 14.36 -16.31 18.55
N PHE A 80 14.25 -17.41 19.30
CA PHE A 80 15.04 -18.61 19.08
C PHE A 80 14.44 -19.48 17.97
N ALA A 81 13.12 -19.58 17.90
CA ALA A 81 12.39 -20.34 16.89
C ALA A 81 12.63 -19.80 15.48
N SER A 82 12.74 -18.47 15.35
CA SER A 82 12.87 -17.82 14.05
C SER A 82 14.30 -17.47 13.66
N GLY A 83 15.15 -17.09 14.61
CA GLY A 83 16.52 -16.71 14.35
C GLY A 83 17.46 -17.91 14.22
N ARG A 84 17.62 -18.68 15.31
CA ARG A 84 18.66 -19.72 15.41
C ARG A 84 18.58 -20.81 14.33
N PRO A 85 17.40 -21.38 14.02
CA PRO A 85 17.29 -22.44 13.03
C PRO A 85 16.83 -21.93 11.64
N TYR A 86 17.01 -20.64 11.32
CA TYR A 86 16.49 -20.07 10.06
C TYR A 86 16.85 -20.89 8.82
N ASP A 87 18.12 -21.31 8.71
CA ASP A 87 18.57 -22.11 7.58
C ASP A 87 17.94 -23.50 7.56
N GLN A 88 17.78 -24.16 8.71
CA GLN A 88 17.11 -25.47 8.81
C GLN A 88 15.61 -25.37 8.46
N ILE A 89 14.93 -24.31 8.88
CA ILE A 89 13.54 -24.05 8.47
C ILE A 89 13.48 -23.86 6.95
N ARG A 90 14.36 -23.01 6.39
CA ARG A 90 14.37 -22.73 4.95
C ARG A 90 14.67 -23.97 4.11
N THR A 91 15.75 -24.67 4.43
CA THR A 91 16.32 -25.74 3.59
C THR A 91 15.63 -27.07 3.84
N SER A 92 15.46 -27.49 5.09
CA SER A 92 14.95 -28.81 5.44
C SER A 92 13.42 -28.85 5.52
N VAL A 93 12.77 -27.76 5.93
CA VAL A 93 11.30 -27.73 6.15
C VAL A 93 10.56 -27.11 4.96
N CYS A 94 10.84 -25.85 4.64
CA CYS A 94 10.10 -25.10 3.62
C CYS A 94 10.31 -25.63 2.20
N THR A 95 11.55 -25.98 1.84
CA THR A 95 11.88 -26.45 0.49
C THR A 95 11.15 -27.74 0.12
N ALA A 96 11.02 -28.66 1.08
CA ALA A 96 10.27 -29.92 0.92
C ALA A 96 8.79 -29.81 1.32
N ARG A 97 8.32 -28.61 1.71
CA ARG A 97 6.94 -28.34 2.16
C ARG A 97 6.50 -29.32 3.26
N LEU A 98 7.37 -29.60 4.22
CA LEU A 98 7.09 -30.59 5.27
C LEU A 98 6.00 -30.12 6.24
N ASN A 99 5.24 -31.07 6.78
CA ASN A 99 4.19 -30.84 7.79
C ASN A 99 4.79 -30.63 9.19
N VAL A 100 5.59 -29.58 9.35
CA VAL A 100 6.21 -29.18 10.63
C VAL A 100 5.47 -27.95 11.18
N ARG A 101 5.22 -27.94 12.49
CA ARG A 101 4.64 -26.83 13.22
C ARG A 101 5.70 -26.21 14.11
N ILE A 102 5.95 -24.92 13.94
CA ILE A 102 6.96 -24.17 14.68
C ILE A 102 6.21 -23.19 15.56
N VAL A 103 6.34 -23.32 16.88
CA VAL A 103 5.60 -22.51 17.84
C VAL A 103 6.58 -21.60 18.57
N GLY A 104 6.53 -20.31 18.26
CA GLY A 104 7.31 -19.25 18.89
C GLY A 104 6.55 -18.65 20.06
N SER A 105 6.92 -19.04 21.27
CA SER A 105 6.40 -18.45 22.52
C SER A 105 7.03 -17.09 22.82
N SER A 106 6.43 -16.32 23.72
CA SER A 106 7.02 -15.08 24.26
C SER A 106 7.37 -14.05 23.18
N ALA A 107 6.55 -13.97 22.13
CA ALA A 107 6.81 -13.08 21.00
C ALA A 107 6.60 -11.59 21.35
N GLY A 108 7.11 -10.71 20.49
CA GLY A 108 7.03 -9.27 20.68
C GLY A 108 7.85 -8.81 21.89
N LEU A 109 7.29 -7.86 22.62
CA LEU A 109 7.81 -7.30 23.87
C LEU A 109 7.29 -8.06 25.10
N SER A 110 6.54 -9.15 24.90
CA SER A 110 5.89 -9.89 25.99
C SER A 110 6.88 -10.53 26.97
N ASP A 111 8.13 -10.78 26.54
CA ASP A 111 9.24 -11.11 27.42
C ASP A 111 9.90 -9.86 28.03
N TYR A 112 9.12 -9.14 28.85
CA TYR A 112 9.47 -7.79 29.27
C TYR A 112 10.67 -7.72 30.23
N GLY A 113 10.92 -8.76 31.03
CA GLY A 113 12.01 -8.79 32.00
C GLY A 113 13.37 -9.09 31.38
N ASP A 114 13.43 -10.09 30.51
CA ASP A 114 14.67 -10.59 29.90
C ASP A 114 15.19 -9.66 28.78
N GLY A 115 14.31 -8.79 28.25
CA GLY A 115 14.69 -7.64 27.45
C GLY A 115 15.05 -7.96 26.00
N ALA A 116 15.84 -7.08 25.38
CA ALA A 116 16.12 -7.06 23.95
C ALA A 116 16.54 -8.41 23.33
N THR A 117 17.23 -9.25 24.10
CA THR A 117 17.76 -10.53 23.63
C THR A 117 16.69 -11.63 23.53
N HIS A 118 15.56 -11.46 24.22
CA HIS A 118 14.46 -12.42 24.29
C HIS A 118 13.20 -11.93 23.57
N GLN A 119 13.13 -10.63 23.26
CA GLN A 119 11.99 -9.98 22.62
C GLN A 119 12.03 -10.14 21.09
N ALA A 120 11.07 -10.87 20.54
CA ALA A 120 11.00 -11.20 19.12
C ALA A 120 10.12 -10.20 18.34
N ILE A 121 10.75 -9.18 17.76
CA ILE A 121 10.10 -8.12 16.98
C ILE A 121 10.43 -8.17 15.49
N ASP A 122 11.02 -9.28 15.04
CA ASP A 122 11.43 -9.59 13.66
C ASP A 122 10.94 -10.97 13.16
N ASP A 123 10.36 -11.77 14.06
CA ASP A 123 10.05 -13.19 13.86
C ASP A 123 9.08 -13.43 12.69
N ILE A 124 7.98 -12.68 12.65
CA ILE A 124 7.00 -12.83 11.58
C ILE A 124 7.49 -12.28 10.24
N ALA A 125 8.41 -11.30 10.22
CA ALA A 125 9.05 -10.86 8.98
C ALA A 125 9.95 -11.98 8.41
N ILE A 126 10.77 -12.59 9.26
CA ILE A 126 11.64 -13.73 8.91
C ILE A 126 10.80 -14.90 8.38
N MET A 127 9.70 -15.24 9.05
CA MET A 127 8.85 -16.37 8.62
C MET A 127 8.02 -16.05 7.38
N ARG A 128 7.57 -14.80 7.22
CA ARG A 128 6.73 -14.40 6.07
C ARG A 128 7.50 -14.48 4.75
N VAL A 129 8.80 -14.23 4.74
CA VAL A 129 9.60 -14.28 3.50
C VAL A 129 9.80 -15.70 2.96
N LEU A 130 9.69 -16.73 3.81
CA LEU A 130 9.94 -18.12 3.43
C LEU A 130 8.80 -18.68 2.55
N PRO A 131 9.07 -19.19 1.34
CA PRO A 131 8.07 -19.89 0.54
C PRO A 131 7.44 -21.07 1.29
N ASN A 132 6.19 -21.41 0.95
CA ASN A 132 5.40 -22.48 1.56
C ASN A 132 5.04 -22.30 3.06
N MET A 133 5.64 -21.35 3.77
CA MET A 133 5.32 -21.08 5.18
C MET A 133 3.97 -20.39 5.33
N THR A 134 3.16 -20.89 6.27
CA THR A 134 1.98 -20.23 6.81
C THR A 134 2.35 -19.55 8.15
N VAL A 135 1.93 -18.30 8.36
CA VAL A 135 2.30 -17.49 9.52
C VAL A 135 1.06 -17.02 10.26
N LEU A 136 0.91 -17.48 11.50
CA LEU A 136 -0.28 -17.28 12.33
C LEU A 136 0.05 -16.55 13.65
N CYS A 137 -0.85 -15.69 14.11
CA CYS A 137 -0.74 -14.97 15.37
C CYS A 137 -2.13 -14.81 16.01
N PRO A 138 -2.53 -15.71 16.94
CA PRO A 138 -3.83 -15.62 17.60
C PRO A 138 -3.93 -14.38 18.49
N ALA A 139 -5.11 -13.79 18.58
CA ALA A 139 -5.38 -12.57 19.34
C ALA A 139 -5.66 -12.80 20.83
N ASP A 140 -6.24 -13.96 21.18
CA ASP A 140 -6.57 -14.33 22.56
C ASP A 140 -6.46 -15.86 22.77
N GLY A 141 -6.94 -16.37 23.92
CA GLY A 141 -6.96 -17.79 24.23
C GLY A 141 -7.96 -18.58 23.38
N ILE A 142 -9.14 -18.01 23.13
CA ILE A 142 -10.19 -18.64 22.31
C ILE A 142 -9.67 -18.88 20.88
N GLU A 143 -9.04 -17.88 20.26
CA GLU A 143 -8.45 -18.05 18.93
C GLU A 143 -7.32 -19.06 18.93
N MET A 144 -6.48 -19.09 19.97
CA MET A 144 -5.40 -20.09 20.08
C MET A 144 -5.94 -21.51 20.04
N GLU A 145 -6.98 -21.83 20.82
CA GLU A 145 -7.61 -23.16 20.79
C GLU A 145 -8.12 -23.51 19.38
N ARG A 146 -8.94 -22.63 18.76
CA ARG A 146 -9.51 -22.86 17.43
C ARG A 146 -8.45 -22.96 16.34
N MET A 147 -7.37 -22.18 16.47
CA MET A 147 -6.24 -22.19 15.56
C MET A 147 -5.51 -23.53 15.62
N ILE A 148 -5.24 -24.06 16.81
CA ILE A 148 -4.58 -25.36 16.95
C ILE A 148 -5.46 -26.49 16.43
N GLU A 149 -6.76 -26.48 16.74
CA GLU A 149 -7.74 -27.43 16.18
C GLU A 149 -7.72 -27.43 14.64
N THR A 150 -7.52 -26.27 14.02
CA THR A 150 -7.41 -26.15 12.56
C THR A 150 -6.04 -26.58 12.03
N VAL A 151 -4.96 -26.23 12.74
CA VAL A 151 -3.56 -26.48 12.31
C VAL A 151 -3.20 -27.97 12.33
N VAL A 152 -3.75 -28.75 13.27
CA VAL A 152 -3.50 -30.21 13.31
C VAL A 152 -4.12 -30.94 12.12
N GLU A 153 -5.15 -30.39 11.49
CA GLU A 153 -5.80 -30.94 10.28
C GLU A 153 -5.26 -30.32 8.97
N TYR A 154 -4.43 -29.27 9.06
CA TYR A 154 -3.92 -28.55 7.90
C TYR A 154 -2.82 -29.33 7.17
N ASP A 155 -2.93 -29.49 5.85
CA ASP A 155 -1.91 -30.16 5.02
C ASP A 155 -1.23 -29.21 4.02
N GLY A 156 -1.34 -27.89 4.24
CA GLY A 156 -0.83 -26.90 3.29
C GLY A 156 0.69 -26.69 3.32
N GLY A 157 1.43 -27.39 4.19
CA GLY A 157 2.86 -27.23 4.39
C GLY A 157 3.21 -26.76 5.81
N PRO A 158 4.39 -26.17 6.03
CA PRO A 158 4.83 -25.75 7.37
C PRO A 158 4.06 -24.54 7.90
N VAL A 159 3.91 -24.48 9.23
CA VAL A 159 3.18 -23.41 9.92
C VAL A 159 4.06 -22.86 11.04
N TYR A 160 4.17 -21.53 11.12
CA TYR A 160 4.70 -20.79 12.25
C TYR A 160 3.54 -20.17 13.06
N ILE A 161 3.52 -20.39 14.37
CA ILE A 161 2.53 -19.84 15.30
C ILE A 161 3.24 -18.95 16.31
N ARG A 162 2.83 -17.68 16.38
CA ARG A 162 3.38 -16.65 17.28
C ARG A 162 2.48 -16.46 18.49
N SER A 163 2.96 -16.73 19.72
CA SER A 163 2.15 -16.57 20.95
C SER A 163 2.75 -15.61 21.97
N CYS A 164 1.89 -14.90 22.69
CA CYS A 164 2.26 -13.98 23.78
C CYS A 164 2.61 -14.71 25.09
N ARG A 165 3.58 -14.19 25.85
CA ARG A 165 3.91 -14.69 27.21
C ARG A 165 2.83 -14.37 28.24
N ASN A 166 2.22 -13.19 28.14
CA ASN A 166 1.34 -12.62 29.17
C ASN A 166 -0.12 -13.01 28.98
N ASP A 167 -0.91 -12.88 30.03
CA ASP A 167 -2.34 -13.13 29.97
C ASP A 167 -3.02 -12.06 29.09
N LEU A 168 -3.93 -12.51 28.23
CA LEU A 168 -4.67 -11.67 27.30
C LEU A 168 -6.16 -11.72 27.64
N PRO A 169 -6.91 -10.63 27.44
CA PRO A 169 -8.35 -10.66 27.55
C PRO A 169 -8.96 -11.52 26.43
N ASP A 170 -9.99 -12.28 26.75
CA ASP A 170 -10.82 -12.97 25.76
C ASP A 170 -11.69 -11.93 25.05
N ILE A 171 -11.42 -11.71 23.76
CA ILE A 171 -12.06 -10.70 22.92
C ILE A 171 -12.94 -11.30 21.83
N LEU A 172 -12.71 -12.57 21.46
CA LEU A 172 -13.54 -13.28 20.50
C LEU A 172 -14.70 -13.99 21.20
N PRO A 173 -15.86 -14.16 20.52
CA PRO A 173 -16.98 -14.88 21.09
C PRO A 173 -16.69 -16.39 21.15
N ALA A 174 -17.36 -17.11 22.05
CA ALA A 174 -17.12 -18.54 22.27
C ALA A 174 -17.41 -19.44 21.03
N ASP A 175 -18.29 -18.99 20.14
CA ASP A 175 -18.66 -19.65 18.89
C ASP A 175 -17.81 -19.19 17.68
N TYR A 176 -16.76 -18.40 17.93
CA TYR A 176 -15.79 -18.00 16.92
C TYR A 176 -15.20 -19.21 16.18
N LYS A 177 -15.08 -19.08 14.86
CA LYS A 177 -14.47 -20.08 13.98
C LYS A 177 -13.24 -19.50 13.33
N PHE A 178 -12.11 -20.16 13.52
CA PHE A 178 -10.87 -19.81 12.86
C PHE A 178 -10.80 -20.47 11.47
N GLU A 179 -10.41 -19.69 10.46
CA GLU A 179 -10.11 -20.17 9.12
C GLU A 179 -8.79 -19.54 8.65
N ILE A 180 -7.83 -20.36 8.22
CA ILE A 180 -6.54 -19.87 7.74
C ILE A 180 -6.75 -18.95 6.54
N GLY A 181 -6.21 -17.74 6.63
CA GLY A 181 -6.23 -16.72 5.58
C GLY A 181 -7.39 -15.74 5.66
N LYS A 182 -8.38 -15.98 6.52
CA LYS A 182 -9.54 -15.09 6.65
C LYS A 182 -9.40 -14.15 7.85
N PRO A 183 -9.29 -12.82 7.62
CA PRO A 183 -9.40 -11.86 8.71
C PRO A 183 -10.81 -11.83 9.32
N TYR A 184 -10.93 -11.39 10.56
CA TYR A 184 -12.20 -11.34 11.30
C TYR A 184 -12.50 -9.93 11.82
N VAL A 185 -13.69 -9.42 11.52
CA VAL A 185 -14.15 -8.12 12.06
C VAL A 185 -14.63 -8.33 13.48
N VAL A 186 -13.83 -7.89 14.46
CA VAL A 186 -14.17 -7.99 15.89
C VAL A 186 -15.17 -6.91 16.29
N ARG A 187 -15.08 -5.74 15.65
CA ARG A 187 -16.00 -4.62 15.83
C ARG A 187 -16.18 -3.91 14.49
N ASP A 188 -17.42 -3.65 14.10
CA ASP A 188 -17.71 -2.88 12.89
C ASP A 188 -17.63 -1.36 13.14
N GLY A 189 -17.41 -0.60 12.08
CA GLY A 189 -17.34 0.85 12.10
C GLY A 189 -17.21 1.46 10.70
N SER A 190 -17.44 2.77 10.59
CA SER A 190 -17.58 3.46 9.31
C SER A 190 -16.54 4.55 9.03
N ASP A 191 -15.85 5.07 10.03
CA ASP A 191 -14.93 6.20 9.82
C ASP A 191 -13.54 5.76 9.38
N ALA A 192 -12.96 4.77 10.05
CA ALA A 192 -11.64 4.23 9.77
C ALA A 192 -11.60 2.72 10.06
N THR A 193 -10.63 2.02 9.45
CA THR A 193 -10.36 0.60 9.72
C THR A 193 -9.02 0.46 10.43
N VAL A 194 -8.98 -0.25 11.56
CA VAL A 194 -7.75 -0.75 12.18
C VAL A 194 -7.58 -2.22 11.86
N PHE A 195 -6.45 -2.58 11.26
CA PHE A 195 -6.00 -3.98 11.18
C PHE A 195 -4.98 -4.23 12.29
N ALA A 196 -5.23 -5.25 13.10
CA ALA A 196 -4.35 -5.62 14.21
C ALA A 196 -4.18 -7.14 14.30
N MET A 197 -3.16 -7.59 15.02
CA MET A 197 -2.94 -9.00 15.35
C MET A 197 -2.41 -9.16 16.77
N GLY A 198 -2.59 -10.36 17.35
CA GLY A 198 -2.12 -10.66 18.70
C GLY A 198 -2.69 -9.70 19.75
N LYS A 199 -1.85 -9.30 20.71
CA LYS A 199 -2.19 -8.33 21.78
C LYS A 199 -2.84 -7.06 21.22
N MET A 200 -2.38 -6.56 20.08
CA MET A 200 -2.81 -5.27 19.53
C MET A 200 -4.29 -5.23 19.13
N VAL A 201 -4.96 -6.37 18.96
CA VAL A 201 -6.41 -6.40 18.70
C VAL A 201 -7.18 -5.90 19.92
N SER A 202 -6.79 -6.34 21.12
CA SER A 202 -7.41 -5.85 22.37
C SER A 202 -7.13 -4.35 22.59
N VAL A 203 -5.92 -3.88 22.27
CA VAL A 203 -5.55 -2.46 22.33
C VAL A 203 -6.35 -1.62 21.32
N ALA A 204 -6.58 -2.15 20.12
CA ALA A 204 -7.41 -1.49 19.11
C ALA A 204 -8.88 -1.39 19.52
N LEU A 205 -9.42 -2.38 20.24
CA LEU A 205 -10.77 -2.29 20.83
C LEU A 205 -10.85 -1.18 21.88
N SER A 206 -9.86 -1.06 22.77
CA SER A 206 -9.78 0.05 23.72
C SER A 206 -9.68 1.40 23.00
N ALA A 207 -8.90 1.50 21.92
CA ALA A 207 -8.84 2.71 21.10
C ALA A 207 -10.20 3.03 20.44
N ALA A 208 -10.93 2.02 20.00
CA ALA A 208 -12.28 2.19 19.46
C ALA A 208 -13.27 2.73 20.52
N ASP A 209 -13.14 2.34 21.79
CA ASP A 209 -13.94 2.90 22.89
C ASP A 209 -13.60 4.36 23.18
N LEU A 210 -12.30 4.71 23.18
CA LEU A 210 -11.87 6.11 23.33
C LEU A 210 -12.42 6.99 22.20
N LEU A 211 -12.32 6.53 20.96
CA LEU A 211 -12.78 7.26 19.77
C LEU A 211 -14.31 7.33 19.67
N ALA A 212 -15.03 6.32 20.16
CA ALA A 212 -16.49 6.35 20.19
C ALA A 212 -17.01 7.48 21.09
N ALA A 213 -16.32 7.81 22.19
CA ALA A 213 -16.64 8.96 23.04
C ALA A 213 -16.48 10.31 22.32
N GLU A 214 -15.69 10.34 21.23
CA GLU A 214 -15.48 11.49 20.35
C GLU A 214 -16.39 11.47 19.11
N GLY A 215 -17.27 10.48 18.99
CA GLY A 215 -18.17 10.31 17.85
C GLY A 215 -17.50 9.69 16.61
N VAL A 216 -16.34 9.05 16.76
CA VAL A 216 -15.63 8.34 15.68
C VAL A 216 -15.95 6.85 15.75
N SER A 217 -16.45 6.29 14.64
CA SER A 217 -16.81 4.89 14.47
C SER A 217 -15.65 4.09 13.88
N LEU A 218 -14.90 3.37 14.73
CA LEU A 218 -13.72 2.60 14.33
C LEU A 218 -14.05 1.13 14.08
N ARG A 219 -13.77 0.63 12.87
CA ARG A 219 -13.76 -0.80 12.57
C ARG A 219 -12.47 -1.42 13.08
N VAL A 220 -12.56 -2.53 13.80
CA VAL A 220 -11.40 -3.29 14.32
C VAL A 220 -11.40 -4.68 13.71
N VAL A 221 -10.33 -5.00 13.00
CA VAL A 221 -10.14 -6.26 12.27
C VAL A 221 -8.96 -7.01 12.85
N ASN A 222 -9.20 -8.25 13.29
CA ASN A 222 -8.18 -9.22 13.65
C ASN A 222 -7.62 -9.89 12.38
N VAL A 223 -6.30 -9.80 12.18
CA VAL A 223 -5.57 -10.44 11.08
C VAL A 223 -4.67 -11.52 11.68
N SER A 224 -5.27 -12.62 12.13
CA SER A 224 -4.55 -13.72 12.78
C SER A 224 -3.80 -14.63 11.82
N THR A 225 -4.05 -14.52 10.51
CA THR A 225 -3.21 -15.10 9.45
C THR A 225 -2.48 -13.99 8.71
N LEU A 226 -1.17 -13.86 8.93
CA LEU A 226 -0.32 -12.94 8.16
C LEU A 226 0.05 -13.50 6.78
N LYS A 227 0.15 -14.83 6.69
CA LYS A 227 0.45 -15.55 5.46
C LYS A 227 -0.24 -16.92 5.48
N PRO A 228 -1.03 -17.28 4.46
CA PRO A 228 -1.47 -16.45 3.34
C PRO A 228 -2.40 -15.33 3.80
N LEU A 229 -2.20 -14.10 3.32
CA LEU A 229 -3.11 -12.99 3.56
C LEU A 229 -4.12 -12.92 2.40
N ASP A 230 -5.41 -12.90 2.68
CA ASP A 230 -6.43 -12.61 1.66
C ASP A 230 -6.47 -11.11 1.38
N GLU A 231 -5.69 -10.67 0.38
CA GLU A 231 -5.63 -9.27 -0.04
C GLU A 231 -7.02 -8.73 -0.47
N THR A 232 -7.88 -9.59 -1.02
CA THR A 232 -9.22 -9.18 -1.50
C THR A 232 -10.10 -8.82 -0.32
N LEU A 233 -10.19 -9.70 0.68
CA LEU A 233 -10.94 -9.44 1.91
C LEU A 233 -10.39 -8.23 2.68
N VAL A 234 -9.06 -8.06 2.71
CA VAL A 234 -8.45 -6.85 3.32
C VAL A 234 -8.96 -5.59 2.64
N VAL A 235 -8.95 -5.54 1.30
CA VAL A 235 -9.46 -4.36 0.56
C VAL A 235 -10.96 -4.16 0.81
N GLU A 236 -11.77 -5.23 0.78
CA GLU A 236 -13.21 -5.16 1.09
C GLU A 236 -13.47 -4.58 2.49
N MET A 237 -12.70 -4.96 3.50
CA MET A 237 -12.82 -4.45 4.86
C MET A 237 -12.43 -2.96 5.03
N THR A 238 -11.83 -2.35 4.01
CA THR A 238 -11.57 -0.91 3.96
C THR A 238 -12.64 -0.12 3.22
N GLN A 239 -13.58 -0.79 2.54
CA GLN A 239 -14.64 -0.09 1.82
C GLN A 239 -15.53 0.70 2.78
N GLY A 240 -15.84 1.93 2.37
CA GLY A 240 -16.65 2.87 3.14
C GLY A 240 -15.90 3.58 4.27
N THR A 241 -14.64 3.23 4.55
CA THR A 241 -13.83 3.95 5.55
C THR A 241 -12.92 4.97 4.90
N ARG A 242 -12.47 5.95 5.67
CA ARG A 242 -11.71 7.12 5.18
C ARG A 242 -10.21 6.99 5.38
N GLY A 243 -9.76 5.98 6.12
CA GLY A 243 -8.36 5.76 6.41
C GLY A 243 -8.11 4.44 7.13
N VAL A 244 -6.86 4.00 7.09
CA VAL A 244 -6.42 2.72 7.65
C VAL A 244 -5.32 2.96 8.69
N VAL A 245 -5.42 2.28 9.82
CA VAL A 245 -4.32 2.17 10.78
C VAL A 245 -3.93 0.70 10.92
N VAL A 246 -2.64 0.40 10.96
CA VAL A 246 -2.16 -0.95 11.26
C VAL A 246 -1.52 -0.94 12.64
N ALA A 247 -1.90 -1.87 13.50
CA ALA A 247 -1.36 -1.99 14.85
C ALA A 247 -0.72 -3.38 15.05
N GLU A 248 0.59 -3.42 15.24
CA GLU A 248 1.33 -4.67 15.47
C GLU A 248 2.39 -4.53 16.55
N GLU A 249 2.50 -5.54 17.41
CA GLU A 249 3.58 -5.65 18.38
C GLU A 249 4.79 -6.33 17.71
N HIS A 250 5.36 -5.65 16.73
CA HIS A 250 6.46 -6.12 15.88
C HIS A 250 7.11 -4.90 15.21
N SER A 251 8.30 -5.07 14.62
CA SER A 251 8.88 -4.04 13.75
C SER A 251 7.90 -3.63 12.65
N VAL A 252 7.84 -2.34 12.37
CA VAL A 252 7.11 -1.80 11.22
C VAL A 252 7.61 -2.39 9.88
N ILE A 253 8.84 -2.92 9.88
CA ILE A 253 9.51 -3.51 8.73
C ILE A 253 9.13 -4.98 8.60
N GLY A 254 8.53 -5.36 7.47
CA GLY A 254 8.35 -6.75 7.08
C GLY A 254 7.16 -7.48 7.71
N GLY A 255 6.53 -6.93 8.76
CA GLY A 255 5.37 -7.49 9.46
C GLY A 255 4.00 -7.19 8.82
N LEU A 256 2.97 -7.02 9.66
CA LEU A 256 1.58 -6.79 9.26
C LEU A 256 1.41 -5.47 8.50
N THR A 257 2.06 -4.39 8.94
CA THR A 257 2.04 -3.07 8.29
C THR A 257 2.49 -3.20 6.84
N SER A 258 3.60 -3.89 6.61
CA SER A 258 4.11 -4.13 5.26
C SER A 258 3.15 -4.97 4.41
N ALA A 259 2.46 -5.95 5.02
CA ALA A 259 1.48 -6.79 4.31
C ALA A 259 0.20 -6.03 3.94
N ILE A 260 -0.38 -5.29 4.88
CA ILE A 260 -1.60 -4.50 4.67
C ILE A 260 -1.33 -3.33 3.73
N ALA A 261 -0.22 -2.60 3.91
CA ALA A 261 0.15 -1.51 3.00
C ALA A 261 0.30 -1.99 1.55
N TYR A 262 0.85 -3.19 1.35
CA TYR A 262 0.87 -3.81 0.03
C TYR A 262 -0.55 -4.18 -0.45
N ALA A 263 -1.37 -4.84 0.36
CA ALA A 263 -2.73 -5.24 -0.02
C ALA A 263 -3.58 -4.03 -0.48
N ILE A 264 -3.54 -2.92 0.27
CA ILE A 264 -4.35 -1.72 0.00
C ILE A 264 -3.67 -0.69 -0.92
N ARG A 265 -2.53 -1.02 -1.53
CA ARG A 265 -1.71 -0.09 -2.35
C ARG A 265 -2.46 0.66 -3.46
N ASN A 266 -3.61 0.14 -3.88
CA ASN A 266 -4.47 0.72 -4.92
C ASN A 266 -5.78 1.33 -4.37
N ALA A 267 -6.03 1.29 -3.05
CA ALA A 267 -7.26 1.77 -2.45
C ALA A 267 -7.32 3.30 -2.27
N GLY A 268 -6.18 4.00 -2.37
CA GLY A 268 -6.11 5.46 -2.22
C GLY A 268 -6.37 5.96 -0.79
N LEU A 269 -6.37 5.05 0.20
CA LEU A 269 -6.61 5.39 1.61
C LEU A 269 -5.32 5.84 2.31
N PRO A 270 -5.36 6.90 3.14
CA PRO A 270 -4.24 7.22 4.03
C PRO A 270 -4.02 6.06 5.00
N LEU A 271 -2.76 5.66 5.16
CA LEU A 271 -2.34 4.61 6.09
C LEU A 271 -1.35 5.16 7.11
N GLU A 272 -1.53 4.80 8.39
CA GLU A 272 -0.58 5.00 9.48
C GLU A 272 -0.31 3.68 10.20
N ALA A 273 0.79 3.61 10.94
CA ALA A 273 1.18 2.42 11.70
C ALA A 273 1.42 2.75 13.17
N VAL A 274 1.07 1.79 14.03
CA VAL A 274 1.44 1.68 15.43
C VAL A 274 2.22 0.38 15.57
N ALA A 275 3.54 0.50 15.56
CA ALA A 275 4.49 -0.60 15.49
C ALA A 275 5.83 -0.18 16.11
N VAL A 276 6.74 -1.13 16.34
CA VAL A 276 8.10 -0.83 16.80
C VAL A 276 8.91 -0.20 15.66
N MET A 277 9.47 0.98 15.89
CA MET A 277 10.10 1.81 14.85
C MET A 277 11.60 1.54 14.72
N ASP A 278 11.96 0.39 14.14
CA ASP A 278 13.35 -0.01 13.82
C ASP A 278 14.34 0.16 14.98
N GLN A 279 13.97 -0.39 16.13
CA GLN A 279 14.77 -0.38 17.35
C GLN A 279 14.64 -1.71 18.07
N PHE A 280 15.69 -2.12 18.77
CA PHE A 280 15.60 -3.25 19.68
C PHE A 280 14.68 -2.94 20.87
N GLY A 281 14.19 -4.03 21.46
CA GLY A 281 13.50 -4.04 22.75
C GLY A 281 14.40 -3.62 23.93
N GLN A 282 13.85 -3.67 25.15
CA GLN A 282 14.59 -3.43 26.39
C GLN A 282 13.91 -4.10 27.58
N SER A 283 14.61 -4.22 28.70
CA SER A 283 14.01 -4.71 29.94
C SER A 283 13.11 -3.65 30.57
N ALA A 284 12.01 -4.07 31.19
CA ALA A 284 11.13 -3.23 31.99
C ALA A 284 10.60 -3.98 33.21
N HIS A 285 9.86 -3.26 34.06
CA HIS A 285 9.20 -3.86 35.23
C HIS A 285 7.90 -4.57 34.87
N THR A 286 7.20 -4.10 33.84
CA THR A 286 5.95 -4.68 33.35
C THR A 286 5.91 -4.70 31.83
N TYR A 287 5.00 -5.51 31.28
CA TYR A 287 4.76 -5.56 29.85
C TYR A 287 4.15 -4.25 29.33
N GLU A 288 3.24 -3.66 30.10
CA GLU A 288 2.58 -2.39 29.79
C GLU A 288 3.56 -1.21 29.73
N ASP A 289 4.62 -1.22 30.55
CA ASP A 289 5.68 -0.20 30.48
C ASP A 289 6.36 -0.19 29.10
N LEU A 290 6.64 -1.38 28.55
CA LEU A 290 7.21 -1.49 27.20
C LEU A 290 6.22 -1.04 26.14
N LEU A 291 4.97 -1.50 26.19
CA LEU A 291 3.95 -1.06 25.23
C LEU A 291 3.81 0.47 25.26
N THR A 292 3.84 1.09 26.44
CA THR A 292 3.83 2.55 26.58
C THR A 292 5.07 3.20 25.98
N PHE A 293 6.26 2.70 26.31
CA PHE A 293 7.53 3.25 25.83
C PHE A 293 7.64 3.22 24.30
N TYR A 294 7.23 2.12 23.67
CA TYR A 294 7.27 1.96 22.21
C TYR A 294 6.03 2.52 21.49
N GLY A 295 5.12 3.17 22.21
CA GLY A 295 3.93 3.79 21.62
C GLY A 295 2.88 2.80 21.11
N LEU A 296 2.87 1.58 21.63
CA LEU A 296 1.92 0.51 21.29
C LEU A 296 0.68 0.55 22.21
N THR A 297 0.07 1.72 22.34
CA THR A 297 -1.09 1.94 23.21
C THR A 297 -2.33 2.34 22.45
N ASP A 298 -3.48 2.26 23.12
CA ASP A 298 -4.78 2.69 22.60
C ASP A 298 -4.81 4.19 22.25
N THR A 299 -4.16 5.03 23.05
CA THR A 299 -4.00 6.47 22.80
C THR A 299 -3.21 6.75 21.52
N HIS A 300 -2.13 6.01 21.25
CA HIS A 300 -1.36 6.13 20.01
C HIS A 300 -2.15 5.63 18.81
N ILE A 301 -2.91 4.53 18.92
CA ILE A 301 -3.84 4.10 17.86
C ILE A 301 -4.87 5.19 17.59
N ALA A 302 -5.49 5.76 18.63
CA ALA A 302 -6.46 6.83 18.48
C ALA A 302 -5.86 8.08 17.81
N GLU A 303 -4.62 8.46 18.15
CA GLU A 303 -3.89 9.55 17.49
C GLU A 303 -3.66 9.27 16.00
N LYS A 304 -3.23 8.05 15.65
CA LYS A 304 -3.05 7.64 14.25
C LYS A 304 -4.37 7.60 13.49
N VAL A 305 -5.47 7.18 14.12
CA VAL A 305 -6.82 7.25 13.53
C VAL A 305 -7.19 8.71 13.23
N ARG A 306 -7.04 9.62 14.19
CA ARG A 306 -7.28 11.06 13.94
C ARG A 306 -6.42 11.60 12.81
N THR A 307 -5.16 11.16 12.73
CA THR A 307 -4.23 11.54 11.67
C THR A 307 -4.72 11.09 10.29
N VAL A 308 -5.14 9.83 10.12
CA VAL A 308 -5.65 9.36 8.81
C VAL A 308 -6.98 10.01 8.45
N LEU A 309 -7.85 10.27 9.43
CA LEU A 309 -9.12 10.98 9.20
C LEU A 309 -8.93 12.45 8.82
N ALA A 310 -7.88 13.10 9.32
CA ALA A 310 -7.51 14.46 8.91
C ALA A 310 -6.85 14.50 7.51
N LYS A 311 -6.14 13.43 7.13
CA LYS A 311 -5.54 13.26 5.79
C LYS A 311 -6.55 12.83 4.73
N ALA A 312 -7.65 12.21 5.15
CA ALA A 312 -8.72 11.82 4.26
C ALA A 312 -9.34 13.06 3.63
N CYS A 313 -9.30 13.14 2.29
CA CYS A 313 -10.02 14.18 1.58
C CYS A 313 -11.52 14.04 1.92
N PRO A 314 -12.25 15.13 2.23
CA PRO A 314 -13.69 15.01 2.35
C PRO A 314 -14.25 14.43 1.05
N GLU A 315 -15.24 13.55 1.15
CA GLU A 315 -15.96 13.06 -0.02
C GLU A 315 -16.37 14.23 -0.94
N PRO A 316 -16.50 14.02 -2.26
CA PRO A 316 -17.03 15.03 -3.16
C PRO A 316 -18.45 15.37 -2.71
N ARG A 317 -18.59 16.46 -1.96
CA ARG A 317 -19.88 17.05 -1.63
C ARG A 317 -20.54 17.34 -2.96
N HIS A 318 -21.60 16.59 -3.29
CA HIS A 318 -22.52 16.98 -4.34
C HIS A 318 -22.84 18.46 -4.18
N ALA A 319 -22.55 19.20 -5.25
CA ALA A 319 -22.67 20.64 -5.32
C ALA A 319 -24.07 21.07 -4.85
N ARG A 320 -24.14 21.72 -3.68
CA ARG A 320 -25.20 22.69 -3.43
C ARG A 320 -24.73 23.99 -4.08
N GLU A 321 -25.22 24.23 -5.28
CA GLU A 321 -25.17 25.53 -5.93
C GLU A 321 -25.76 26.59 -4.99
N LYS A 322 -24.98 27.65 -4.75
CA LYS A 322 -25.48 29.04 -4.70
C LYS A 322 -24.30 30.00 -4.65
N GLY A 323 -24.14 30.74 -5.74
CA GLY A 323 -23.16 31.81 -5.87
C GLY A 323 -23.06 32.24 -7.32
N ARG A 324 -24.07 32.98 -7.79
CA ARG A 324 -24.11 33.55 -9.14
C ARG A 324 -22.98 34.57 -9.30
N ASN A 325 -22.13 34.37 -10.30
CA ASN A 325 -21.50 35.46 -11.05
C ASN A 325 -21.83 35.27 -12.54
N LEU A 326 -21.96 36.37 -13.27
CA LEU A 326 -22.33 36.42 -14.69
C LEU A 326 -21.22 35.74 -15.52
N PHE A 327 -21.46 34.51 -15.98
CA PHE A 327 -20.54 33.80 -16.88
C PHE A 327 -20.92 34.01 -18.35
N MET A 328 -19.95 33.91 -19.26
CA MET A 328 -20.20 33.85 -20.71
C MET A 328 -21.16 32.70 -21.05
N THR A 329 -22.41 33.03 -21.35
CA THR A 329 -23.39 32.08 -21.88
C THR A 329 -23.19 31.93 -23.39
N GLY A 330 -22.43 30.92 -23.81
CA GLY A 330 -22.20 30.65 -25.23
C GLY A 330 -21.81 29.20 -25.49
N THR A 331 -21.92 28.79 -26.76
CA THR A 331 -21.37 27.53 -27.26
C THR A 331 -20.07 27.79 -28.03
N MET A 332 -19.23 26.76 -28.10
CA MET A 332 -18.00 26.71 -28.89
C MET A 332 -17.96 25.43 -29.71
N LYS A 333 -17.24 25.46 -30.83
CA LYS A 333 -16.94 24.23 -31.57
C LYS A 333 -15.79 23.49 -30.89
N ALA A 334 -15.92 22.18 -30.78
CA ALA A 334 -14.90 21.30 -30.25
C ALA A 334 -14.85 19.96 -31.00
N VAL A 335 -13.67 19.35 -31.10
CA VAL A 335 -13.48 17.99 -31.63
C VAL A 335 -13.61 17.01 -30.47
N VAL A 336 -14.70 16.24 -30.47
CA VAL A 336 -15.13 15.43 -29.34
C VAL A 336 -15.02 13.95 -29.68
N LYS A 337 -14.28 13.17 -28.89
CA LYS A 337 -14.42 11.72 -28.81
C LYS A 337 -15.68 11.41 -28.01
N TYR A 338 -16.76 11.01 -28.68
CA TYR A 338 -18.06 10.84 -28.01
C TYR A 338 -18.36 9.40 -27.59
N GLY A 339 -17.57 8.42 -28.04
CA GLY A 339 -17.70 7.01 -27.67
C GLY A 339 -16.36 6.28 -27.74
N ALA A 340 -16.32 5.01 -27.34
CA ALA A 340 -15.07 4.24 -27.19
C ALA A 340 -14.59 3.54 -28.48
N ASN A 341 -15.36 3.54 -29.57
CA ASN A 341 -15.00 2.81 -30.79
C ASN A 341 -14.16 3.67 -31.75
N ALA A 342 -13.42 3.02 -32.65
CA ALA A 342 -12.65 3.69 -33.69
C ALA A 342 -13.52 4.62 -34.53
N GLY A 343 -13.04 5.84 -34.80
CA GLY A 343 -13.75 6.81 -35.65
C GLY A 343 -14.88 7.57 -34.95
N GLU A 344 -15.26 7.23 -33.71
CA GLU A 344 -16.30 7.96 -32.96
C GLU A 344 -15.75 9.29 -32.43
N THR A 345 -15.49 10.20 -33.36
CA THR A 345 -15.02 11.57 -33.15
C THR A 345 -15.77 12.50 -34.09
N ALA A 346 -16.28 13.60 -33.57
CA ALA A 346 -17.00 14.57 -34.38
C ALA A 346 -16.76 15.99 -33.88
N LEU A 347 -16.89 16.95 -34.80
CA LEU A 347 -17.02 18.35 -34.45
C LEU A 347 -18.41 18.58 -33.84
N GLN A 348 -18.48 19.04 -32.59
CA GLN A 348 -19.72 19.30 -31.87
C GLN A 348 -19.75 20.72 -31.31
N ASP A 349 -20.95 21.27 -31.14
CA ASP A 349 -21.16 22.44 -30.30
C ASP A 349 -21.16 22.00 -28.83
N LYS A 350 -20.26 22.60 -28.04
CA LYS A 350 -20.14 22.38 -26.60
C LYS A 350 -20.33 23.71 -25.87
N PRO A 351 -20.87 23.73 -24.65
CA PRO A 351 -20.88 24.95 -23.86
C PRO A 351 -19.44 25.44 -23.64
N ILE A 352 -19.24 26.76 -23.62
CA ILE A 352 -17.98 27.33 -23.16
C ILE A 352 -17.78 26.88 -21.69
N PRO A 353 -16.61 26.34 -21.31
CA PRO A 353 -16.39 25.83 -19.96
C PRO A 353 -16.53 26.92 -18.91
N GLN A 354 -17.18 26.59 -17.80
CA GLN A 354 -17.18 27.47 -16.63
C GLN A 354 -15.87 27.30 -15.86
N ILE A 355 -15.33 28.41 -15.36
CA ILE A 355 -14.08 28.43 -14.60
C ILE A 355 -14.36 28.50 -13.09
N GLY A 356 -13.58 27.77 -12.30
CA GLY A 356 -13.55 27.92 -10.86
C GLY A 356 -12.78 29.17 -10.40
N PRO A 357 -12.73 29.44 -9.10
CA PRO A 357 -12.03 30.60 -8.55
C PRO A 357 -10.52 30.58 -8.80
N ASP A 358 -9.89 29.41 -8.95
CA ASP A 358 -8.46 29.24 -9.17
C ASP A 358 -8.08 28.94 -10.65
N ASP A 359 -9.08 28.93 -11.53
CA ASP A 359 -8.94 28.61 -12.95
C ASP A 359 -8.92 29.87 -13.81
N VAL A 360 -8.41 29.74 -15.04
CA VAL A 360 -8.57 30.71 -16.11
C VAL A 360 -9.27 30.06 -17.30
N LEU A 361 -9.96 30.88 -18.08
CA LEU A 361 -10.48 30.48 -19.39
C LEU A 361 -9.46 30.91 -20.43
N VAL A 362 -8.85 29.97 -21.15
CA VAL A 362 -7.90 30.27 -22.23
C VAL A 362 -8.65 30.23 -23.56
N LYS A 363 -8.56 31.30 -24.33
CA LYS A 363 -8.94 31.31 -25.75
C LYS A 363 -7.80 30.68 -26.55
N VAL A 364 -8.06 29.50 -27.12
CA VAL A 364 -7.06 28.73 -27.86
C VAL A 364 -6.76 29.45 -29.18
N ALA A 365 -5.48 29.74 -29.42
CA ALA A 365 -5.02 30.34 -30.67
C ALA A 365 -4.45 29.27 -31.61
N TYR A 366 -3.62 28.37 -31.07
CA TYR A 366 -3.00 27.28 -31.79
C TYR A 366 -2.94 26.04 -30.91
N ILE A 367 -3.04 24.88 -31.57
CA ILE A 367 -2.90 23.58 -30.93
C ILE A 367 -2.22 22.60 -31.90
N GLY A 368 -1.25 21.86 -31.37
CA GLY A 368 -0.56 20.77 -32.06
C GLY A 368 -1.42 19.52 -32.15
N ILE A 369 -1.13 18.68 -33.14
CA ILE A 369 -1.70 17.33 -33.24
C ILE A 369 -0.59 16.37 -32.81
N CYS A 370 -0.78 15.74 -31.66
CA CYS A 370 0.15 14.75 -31.16
C CYS A 370 -0.10 13.42 -31.87
N GLY A 371 0.92 12.56 -31.98
CA GLY A 371 0.73 11.19 -32.49
C GLY A 371 -0.31 10.39 -31.69
N THR A 372 -0.52 10.74 -30.42
CA THR A 372 -1.56 10.12 -29.59
C THR A 372 -2.98 10.47 -30.03
N ASP A 373 -3.24 11.63 -30.64
CA ASP A 373 -4.58 12.05 -31.06
C ASP A 373 -5.16 11.11 -32.15
N PRO A 374 -4.46 10.81 -33.27
CA PRO A 374 -4.90 9.80 -34.23
C PRO A 374 -5.04 8.39 -33.63
N HIS A 375 -4.13 7.99 -32.73
CA HIS A 375 -4.24 6.68 -32.07
C HIS A 375 -5.50 6.59 -31.21
N MET A 376 -5.83 7.63 -30.46
CA MET A 376 -7.07 7.71 -29.68
C MET A 376 -8.31 7.80 -30.58
N HIS A 377 -8.26 8.55 -31.68
CA HIS A 377 -9.33 8.59 -32.68
C HIS A 377 -9.67 7.20 -33.22
N MET A 378 -8.65 6.40 -33.52
CA MET A 378 -8.78 5.03 -34.04
C MET A 378 -8.93 3.97 -32.94
N ASN A 379 -8.97 4.37 -31.65
CA ASN A 379 -8.98 3.47 -30.50
C ASN A 379 -7.85 2.41 -30.52
N LEU A 380 -6.65 2.83 -30.95
CA LEU A 380 -5.43 2.03 -31.01
C LEU A 380 -4.47 2.33 -29.85
N THR A 381 -4.95 2.99 -28.80
CA THR A 381 -4.15 3.37 -27.63
C THR A 381 -4.36 2.39 -26.48
N ASN A 382 -3.31 2.17 -25.68
CA ASN A 382 -3.40 1.45 -24.40
C ASN A 382 -3.70 2.39 -23.22
N LEU A 383 -3.95 3.68 -23.49
CA LEU A 383 -4.25 4.68 -22.47
C LEU A 383 -5.75 4.70 -22.15
N THR A 384 -6.08 4.88 -20.87
CA THR A 384 -7.47 5.10 -20.45
C THR A 384 -7.96 6.46 -20.94
N VAL A 385 -8.87 6.44 -21.93
CA VAL A 385 -9.52 7.62 -22.50
C VAL A 385 -10.92 7.76 -21.90
N ALA A 386 -11.21 8.91 -21.28
CA ALA A 386 -12.55 9.23 -20.83
C ALA A 386 -13.41 9.57 -22.06
N VAL A 387 -14.64 9.06 -22.14
CA VAL A 387 -15.60 9.42 -23.19
C VAL A 387 -16.94 9.80 -22.54
N PRO A 388 -17.59 10.92 -22.94
CA PRO A 388 -17.14 11.88 -23.95
C PRO A 388 -15.99 12.79 -23.47
N MET A 389 -15.12 13.21 -24.38
CA MET A 389 -13.96 14.09 -24.09
C MET A 389 -13.54 14.92 -25.31
N ILE A 390 -13.04 16.13 -25.10
CA ILE A 390 -12.42 17.00 -26.11
C ILE A 390 -10.92 16.69 -26.23
N PHE A 391 -10.43 16.45 -27.45
CA PHE A 391 -9.02 16.14 -27.74
C PHE A 391 -8.04 17.30 -27.49
N GLY A 392 -6.74 17.01 -27.58
CA GLY A 392 -5.66 17.99 -27.71
C GLY A 392 -5.07 18.49 -26.39
N HIS A 393 -3.74 18.43 -26.28
CA HIS A 393 -2.98 18.79 -25.08
C HIS A 393 -1.77 19.69 -25.33
N GLU A 394 -1.47 20.01 -26.59
CA GLU A 394 -0.30 20.81 -26.99
C GLU A 394 -0.74 22.21 -27.47
N PHE A 395 -1.13 23.11 -26.57
CA PHE A 395 -1.80 24.36 -26.98
C PHE A 395 -1.18 25.64 -26.41
N ALA A 396 -1.47 26.74 -27.12
CA ALA A 396 -1.16 28.09 -26.69
C ALA A 396 -2.28 29.06 -27.08
N GLY A 397 -2.41 30.14 -26.31
CA GLY A 397 -3.52 31.06 -26.46
C GLY A 397 -3.38 32.32 -25.63
N THR A 398 -4.51 32.98 -25.38
CA THR A 398 -4.60 34.16 -24.53
C THR A 398 -5.64 33.95 -23.44
N ILE A 399 -5.37 34.45 -22.24
CA ILE A 399 -6.35 34.42 -21.14
C ILE A 399 -7.57 35.26 -21.53
N ALA A 400 -8.76 34.67 -21.53
CA ALA A 400 -10.03 35.34 -21.80
C ALA A 400 -10.72 35.79 -20.52
N GLU A 401 -10.69 34.96 -19.48
CA GLU A 401 -11.34 35.20 -18.19
C GLU A 401 -10.49 34.60 -17.05
N LEU A 402 -10.58 35.16 -15.85
CA LEU A 402 -9.85 34.73 -14.67
C LEU A 402 -10.81 34.48 -13.51
N GLY A 403 -10.55 33.41 -12.77
CA GLY A 403 -11.20 33.13 -11.49
C GLY A 403 -10.80 34.14 -10.41
N ALA A 404 -11.64 34.27 -9.39
CA ALA A 404 -11.51 35.30 -8.35
C ALA A 404 -10.21 35.23 -7.52
N ASN A 405 -9.57 34.06 -7.44
CA ASN A 405 -8.35 33.84 -6.67
C ASN A 405 -7.09 33.90 -7.55
N VAL A 406 -7.21 34.01 -8.87
CA VAL A 406 -6.06 34.01 -9.77
C VAL A 406 -5.29 35.31 -9.62
N GLN A 407 -4.02 35.20 -9.23
CA GLN A 407 -3.11 36.33 -9.03
C GLN A 407 -1.99 36.32 -10.07
N GLY A 408 -1.42 37.50 -10.33
CA GLY A 408 -0.25 37.65 -11.19
C GLY A 408 -0.51 37.42 -12.68
N TRP A 409 -1.78 37.39 -13.11
CA TRP A 409 -2.21 37.23 -14.50
C TRP A 409 -3.24 38.30 -14.88
N THR A 410 -3.36 38.60 -16.18
CA THR A 410 -4.38 39.53 -16.68
C THR A 410 -4.99 39.00 -17.98
N ALA A 411 -6.26 39.34 -18.25
CA ALA A 411 -6.91 38.98 -19.50
C ALA A 411 -6.13 39.57 -20.69
N GLY A 412 -5.91 38.77 -21.72
CA GLY A 412 -5.04 39.07 -22.86
C GLY A 412 -3.62 38.54 -22.72
N ASP A 413 -3.19 38.13 -21.52
CA ASP A 413 -1.86 37.52 -21.33
C ASP A 413 -1.70 36.29 -22.23
N ARG A 414 -0.54 36.20 -22.90
CA ARG A 414 -0.17 35.12 -23.82
C ARG A 414 0.38 33.94 -23.02
N VAL A 415 -0.21 32.77 -23.20
CA VAL A 415 0.08 31.60 -22.38
C VAL A 415 0.25 30.33 -23.20
N THR A 416 1.11 29.44 -22.69
CA THR A 416 1.11 28.00 -22.96
C THR A 416 0.92 27.27 -21.62
N VAL A 417 0.58 25.99 -21.68
CA VAL A 417 0.04 25.25 -20.53
C VAL A 417 0.68 23.87 -20.45
N GLU A 418 0.91 23.38 -19.23
CA GLU A 418 1.28 21.99 -19.01
C GLU A 418 0.12 21.03 -19.30
N THR A 419 0.42 19.74 -19.51
CA THR A 419 -0.62 18.75 -19.84
C THR A 419 -1.43 18.27 -18.63
N HIS A 420 -0.97 18.56 -17.41
CA HIS A 420 -1.53 18.04 -16.15
C HIS A 420 -2.70 18.88 -15.64
N ALA A 421 -3.88 18.65 -16.22
CA ALA A 421 -5.14 19.30 -15.85
C ALA A 421 -5.47 19.12 -14.36
N ASP A 422 -5.29 17.92 -13.82
CA ASP A 422 -5.60 17.60 -12.41
C ASP A 422 -4.58 16.61 -11.82
N TYR A 423 -4.43 16.60 -10.50
CA TYR A 423 -3.50 15.73 -9.76
C TYR A 423 -3.95 15.60 -8.30
N CYS A 424 -3.55 14.52 -7.59
CA CYS A 424 -4.06 14.28 -6.24
C CYS A 424 -3.61 15.30 -5.18
N GLY A 425 -2.56 16.10 -5.44
CA GLY A 425 -2.01 17.07 -4.48
C GLY A 425 -1.32 16.47 -3.24
N THR A 426 -1.51 15.18 -2.96
CA THR A 426 -1.16 14.57 -1.67
C THR A 426 -0.10 13.47 -1.75
N CYS A 427 0.13 12.85 -2.91
CA CYS A 427 1.17 11.82 -3.02
C CYS A 427 2.59 12.43 -2.95
N GLU A 428 3.61 11.61 -2.70
CA GLU A 428 5.01 12.06 -2.63
C GLU A 428 5.42 12.87 -3.86
N MET A 429 5.03 12.39 -5.05
CA MET A 429 5.32 13.07 -6.31
C MET A 429 4.70 14.47 -6.33
N CYS A 430 3.45 14.61 -5.89
CA CYS A 430 2.78 15.91 -5.80
C CYS A 430 3.45 16.85 -4.78
N ARG A 431 3.75 16.33 -3.58
CA ARG A 431 4.35 17.10 -2.48
C ARG A 431 5.78 17.53 -2.77
N THR A 432 6.49 16.80 -3.62
CA THR A 432 7.86 17.12 -4.06
C THR A 432 7.91 17.89 -5.38
N ASN A 433 6.79 18.49 -5.81
CA ASN A 433 6.66 19.23 -7.07
C ASN A 433 6.98 18.40 -8.34
N ARG A 434 6.87 17.07 -8.23
CA ARG A 434 6.95 16.09 -9.32
C ARG A 434 5.57 15.57 -9.69
N TYR A 435 4.53 16.40 -9.59
CA TYR A 435 3.13 15.99 -9.83
C TYR A 435 2.90 15.44 -11.25
N HIS A 436 3.78 15.71 -12.21
CA HIS A 436 3.78 15.05 -13.51
C HIS A 436 3.96 13.51 -13.41
N LEU A 437 4.51 13.00 -12.31
CA LEU A 437 4.62 11.56 -11.99
C LEU A 437 3.49 11.06 -11.09
N CYS A 438 2.49 11.90 -10.79
CA CYS A 438 1.35 11.50 -9.99
C CYS A 438 0.54 10.41 -10.72
N ARG A 439 0.22 9.33 -10.01
CA ARG A 439 -0.58 8.22 -10.56
C ARG A 439 -2.02 8.63 -10.88
N ASP A 440 -2.58 9.55 -10.08
CA ASP A 440 -3.96 10.05 -10.24
C ASP A 440 -4.02 11.31 -11.13
N ARG A 441 -2.92 11.62 -11.84
CA ARG A 441 -2.90 12.77 -12.75
C ARG A 441 -3.95 12.58 -13.85
N LYS A 442 -4.67 13.65 -14.16
CA LYS A 442 -5.55 13.71 -15.34
C LYS A 442 -4.91 14.60 -16.38
N GLY A 443 -4.73 14.07 -17.58
CA GLY A 443 -4.20 14.80 -18.73
C GLY A 443 -5.31 15.45 -19.55
N TYR A 444 -5.02 16.63 -20.09
CA TYR A 444 -5.82 17.22 -21.16
C TYR A 444 -5.89 16.29 -22.37
N GLY A 445 -7.06 16.15 -23.00
CA GLY A 445 -7.23 15.26 -24.14
C GLY A 445 -7.17 13.76 -23.80
N PHE A 446 -7.20 13.39 -22.51
CA PHE A 446 -7.23 12.00 -22.06
C PHE A 446 -8.35 11.77 -21.03
N GLN A 447 -8.21 12.35 -19.84
CA GLN A 447 -9.18 12.24 -18.74
C GLN A 447 -9.86 13.58 -18.41
N ALA A 448 -9.36 14.68 -18.97
CA ALA A 448 -9.96 16.01 -18.90
C ALA A 448 -10.13 16.57 -20.32
N ASP A 449 -11.15 17.41 -20.51
CA ASP A 449 -11.39 18.09 -21.78
C ASP A 449 -10.20 18.95 -22.18
N GLY A 450 -9.63 18.62 -23.32
CA GLY A 450 -8.49 19.29 -23.95
C GLY A 450 -8.88 20.51 -24.78
N ALA A 451 -7.97 20.90 -25.67
CA ALA A 451 -7.97 22.20 -26.33
C ALA A 451 -8.20 22.15 -27.85
N PHE A 452 -8.65 21.04 -28.45
CA PHE A 452 -9.30 21.05 -29.78
C PHE A 452 -10.69 21.70 -29.69
N ALA A 453 -10.73 22.92 -29.15
CA ALA A 453 -11.89 23.75 -28.92
C ALA A 453 -11.48 25.23 -28.95
N SER A 454 -12.46 26.14 -29.06
CA SER A 454 -12.16 27.57 -29.03
C SER A 454 -11.74 28.09 -27.64
N TYR A 455 -12.20 27.43 -26.58
CA TYR A 455 -11.86 27.75 -25.20
C TYR A 455 -11.58 26.48 -24.41
N VAL A 456 -10.67 26.59 -23.43
CA VAL A 456 -10.33 25.51 -22.51
C VAL A 456 -10.15 26.08 -21.11
N ARG A 457 -10.66 25.35 -20.10
CA ARG A 457 -10.47 25.69 -18.69
C ARG A 457 -9.12 25.20 -18.21
N VAL A 458 -8.35 26.10 -17.62
CA VAL A 458 -6.97 25.83 -17.20
C VAL A 458 -6.75 26.27 -15.76
N PRO A 459 -6.27 25.40 -14.86
CA PRO A 459 -5.83 25.84 -13.55
C PRO A 459 -4.67 26.84 -13.65
N SER A 460 -4.75 27.95 -12.92
CA SER A 460 -3.74 29.01 -13.01
C SER A 460 -2.31 28.57 -12.68
N ARG A 461 -2.16 27.50 -11.89
CA ARG A 461 -0.85 26.96 -11.44
C ARG A 461 0.04 26.42 -12.58
N ILE A 462 -0.55 26.04 -13.71
CA ILE A 462 0.16 25.39 -14.84
C ILE A 462 0.31 26.33 -16.06
N LEU A 463 0.09 27.63 -15.86
CA LEU A 463 0.25 28.64 -16.90
C LEU A 463 1.71 29.09 -17.01
N HIS A 464 2.20 29.17 -18.24
CA HIS A 464 3.52 29.67 -18.58
C HIS A 464 3.40 30.87 -19.50
N ARG A 465 4.08 31.98 -19.16
CA ARG A 465 4.08 33.21 -19.97
C ARG A 465 4.79 32.96 -21.29
N VAL A 466 4.15 33.33 -22.39
CA VAL A 466 4.78 33.30 -23.72
C VAL A 466 5.41 34.66 -23.99
N PRO A 467 6.74 34.74 -24.15
CA PRO A 467 7.44 35.99 -24.46
C PRO A 467 6.96 36.63 -25.76
N GLU A 468 7.08 37.96 -25.87
CA GLU A 468 6.59 38.68 -27.05
C GLU A 468 7.24 38.19 -28.36
N ASN A 469 8.51 37.82 -28.30
CA ASN A 469 9.32 37.36 -29.44
C ASN A 469 9.06 35.89 -29.84
N VAL A 470 8.22 35.14 -29.11
CA VAL A 470 7.82 33.77 -29.46
C VAL A 470 6.39 33.81 -29.96
N SER A 471 6.10 33.35 -31.17
CA SER A 471 4.72 33.37 -31.68
C SER A 471 3.82 32.39 -30.89
N LEU A 472 2.50 32.63 -30.82
CA LEU A 472 1.59 31.66 -30.17
C LEU A 472 1.56 30.32 -30.92
N ARG A 473 1.88 30.31 -32.22
CA ARG A 473 2.02 29.08 -33.00
C ARG A 473 3.22 28.28 -32.50
N ASP A 474 4.39 28.90 -32.38
CA ASP A 474 5.60 28.22 -31.91
C ASP A 474 5.47 27.82 -30.43
N ALA A 475 4.79 28.64 -29.63
CA ALA A 475 4.51 28.34 -28.23
C ALA A 475 3.63 27.09 -28.05
N SER A 476 2.80 26.72 -29.03
CA SER A 476 2.04 25.46 -28.95
C SER A 476 2.94 24.21 -28.99
N LEU A 477 4.19 24.34 -29.44
CA LEU A 477 5.19 23.28 -29.44
C LEU A 477 5.99 23.20 -28.13
N THR A 478 5.68 24.01 -27.12
CA THR A 478 6.42 24.02 -25.84
C THR A 478 6.37 22.66 -25.16
N GLU A 479 5.22 22.00 -25.18
CA GLU A 479 5.04 20.67 -24.57
C GLU A 479 5.96 19.60 -25.19
N PRO A 480 5.95 19.36 -26.52
CA PRO A 480 6.85 18.38 -27.11
C PRO A 480 8.33 18.79 -26.99
N LEU A 481 8.63 20.10 -26.94
CA LEU A 481 9.98 20.59 -26.66
C LEU A 481 10.46 20.19 -25.24
N CYS A 482 9.59 20.28 -24.24
CA CYS A 482 9.90 19.87 -22.87
C CYS A 482 10.23 18.38 -22.79
N VAL A 483 9.60 17.51 -23.59
CA VAL A 483 9.93 16.08 -23.66
C VAL A 483 11.37 15.88 -24.15
N GLY A 484 11.76 16.56 -25.24
CA GLY A 484 13.12 16.48 -25.77
C GLY A 484 14.16 17.08 -24.83
N TYR A 485 13.85 18.20 -24.17
CA TYR A 485 14.70 18.79 -23.14
C TYR A 485 14.92 17.81 -21.99
N LYS A 486 13.84 17.21 -21.46
CA LYS A 486 13.93 16.24 -20.36
C LYS A 486 14.80 15.05 -20.73
N SER A 487 14.69 14.56 -21.95
CA SER A 487 15.48 13.43 -22.44
C SER A 487 16.96 13.77 -22.65
N MET A 488 17.25 14.86 -23.37
CA MET A 488 18.62 15.19 -23.82
C MET A 488 19.42 16.00 -22.81
N VAL A 489 18.76 16.82 -21.97
CA VAL A 489 19.43 17.73 -21.02
C VAL A 489 19.40 17.18 -19.60
N ASP A 490 18.22 16.81 -19.09
CA ASP A 490 18.10 16.40 -17.68
C ASP A 490 18.53 14.94 -17.45
N ASN A 491 18.14 14.04 -18.35
CA ASN A 491 18.32 12.60 -18.16
C ASN A 491 19.55 12.05 -18.88
N SER A 492 20.20 12.86 -19.73
CA SER A 492 21.42 12.51 -20.46
C SER A 492 22.56 13.44 -20.05
N ASN A 493 23.81 13.05 -20.34
CA ASN A 493 24.99 13.85 -19.99
C ASN A 493 25.78 14.21 -21.25
N ILE A 494 25.10 14.82 -22.23
CA ILE A 494 25.71 15.21 -23.51
C ILE A 494 26.68 16.36 -23.26
N ARG A 495 27.94 16.17 -23.67
CA ARG A 495 29.00 17.17 -23.60
C ARG A 495 29.31 17.72 -24.99
N PRO A 496 29.83 18.96 -25.08
CA PRO A 496 30.34 19.48 -26.33
C PRO A 496 31.38 18.53 -26.94
N GLY A 497 31.16 18.11 -28.18
CA GLY A 497 32.02 17.14 -28.85
C GLY A 497 31.45 15.72 -28.95
N ASP A 498 30.45 15.36 -28.17
CA ASP A 498 29.91 14.00 -28.16
C ASP A 498 29.21 13.62 -29.47
N THR A 499 29.26 12.34 -29.82
CA THR A 499 28.40 11.73 -30.85
C THR A 499 27.10 11.25 -30.22
N VAL A 500 25.96 11.66 -30.76
CA VAL A 500 24.62 11.30 -30.27
C VAL A 500 23.88 10.50 -31.34
N VAL A 501 23.33 9.35 -30.96
CA VAL A 501 22.46 8.55 -31.84
C VAL A 501 21.00 8.69 -31.40
N VAL A 502 20.14 9.16 -32.29
CA VAL A 502 18.69 9.25 -32.08
C VAL A 502 18.00 8.18 -32.92
N ILE A 503 17.33 7.23 -32.24
CA ILE A 503 16.59 6.14 -32.88
C ILE A 503 15.11 6.54 -32.96
N GLY A 504 14.57 6.64 -34.17
CA GLY A 504 13.22 7.10 -34.49
C GLY A 504 13.17 8.59 -34.87
N PRO A 505 13.26 8.97 -36.15
CA PRO A 505 13.27 10.36 -36.63
C PRO A 505 11.88 11.00 -36.72
N GLY A 506 10.89 10.51 -35.96
CA GLY A 506 9.58 11.15 -35.85
C GLY A 506 9.62 12.50 -35.13
N PRO A 507 8.46 13.15 -34.88
CA PRO A 507 8.40 14.51 -34.32
C PRO A 507 9.24 14.71 -33.04
N ILE A 508 9.15 13.80 -32.07
CA ILE A 508 9.95 13.86 -30.83
C ILE A 508 11.44 13.60 -31.11
N GLY A 509 11.77 12.68 -32.03
CA GLY A 509 13.15 12.44 -32.44
C GLY A 509 13.80 13.67 -33.04
N MET A 510 13.07 14.41 -33.89
CA MET A 510 13.52 15.68 -34.47
C MET A 510 13.75 16.75 -33.40
N VAL A 511 12.89 16.80 -32.38
CA VAL A 511 13.11 17.67 -31.21
C VAL A 511 14.38 17.26 -30.46
N CYS A 512 14.57 15.97 -30.19
CA CYS A 512 15.78 15.46 -29.52
C CYS A 512 17.05 15.76 -30.31
N ILE A 513 17.04 15.62 -31.64
CA ILE A 513 18.16 16.03 -32.51
C ILE A 513 18.46 17.51 -32.30
N LYS A 514 17.43 18.37 -32.28
CA LYS A 514 17.65 19.79 -32.07
C LYS A 514 18.20 20.11 -30.68
N MET A 515 17.74 19.43 -29.64
CA MET A 515 18.27 19.59 -28.28
C MET A 515 19.70 19.09 -28.17
N ALA A 516 20.05 17.96 -28.79
CA ALA A 516 21.42 17.47 -28.83
C ALA A 516 22.38 18.47 -29.51
N GLN A 517 21.94 19.15 -30.58
CA GLN A 517 22.71 20.26 -31.18
C GLN A 517 22.94 21.39 -30.19
N ILE A 518 21.91 21.78 -29.43
CA ILE A 518 22.00 22.85 -28.42
C ILE A 518 22.95 22.44 -27.28
N CYS A 519 22.99 21.17 -26.89
CA CYS A 519 23.94 20.63 -25.91
C CYS A 519 25.39 20.57 -26.43
N GLY A 520 25.62 20.80 -27.72
CA GLY A 520 26.96 20.84 -28.32
C GLY A 520 27.45 19.52 -28.90
N ALA A 521 26.58 18.55 -29.15
CA ALA A 521 26.95 17.32 -29.86
C ALA A 521 27.64 17.65 -31.19
N SER A 522 28.79 17.03 -31.47
CA SER A 522 29.56 17.28 -32.70
C SER A 522 29.05 16.49 -33.89
N GLU A 523 28.51 15.30 -33.62
CA GLU A 523 27.96 14.39 -34.60
C GLU A 523 26.63 13.86 -34.09
N ILE A 524 25.59 13.92 -34.93
CA ILE A 524 24.26 13.42 -34.57
C ILE A 524 23.81 12.48 -35.67
N ILE A 525 23.54 11.24 -35.30
CA ILE A 525 23.12 10.16 -36.19
C ILE A 525 21.65 9.88 -35.93
N ALA A 526 20.80 10.08 -36.93
CA ALA A 526 19.39 9.70 -36.87
C ALA A 526 19.20 8.34 -37.56
N VAL A 527 18.56 7.39 -36.86
CA VAL A 527 18.29 6.04 -37.39
C VAL A 527 16.78 5.82 -37.42
N GLY A 528 16.22 5.48 -38.58
CA GLY A 528 14.79 5.21 -38.76
C GLY A 528 14.50 4.25 -39.91
N ALA A 529 13.25 3.81 -40.01
CA ALA A 529 12.72 3.02 -41.10
C ALA A 529 12.14 3.92 -42.21
N ASN A 530 11.89 3.34 -43.40
CA ASN A 530 11.35 4.05 -44.57
C ASN A 530 9.90 4.58 -44.40
N GLY A 531 9.35 4.59 -43.19
CA GLY A 531 8.02 5.12 -42.87
C GLY A 531 7.96 5.98 -41.61
N ASP A 532 9.12 6.31 -41.02
CA ASP A 532 9.21 7.21 -39.86
C ASP A 532 9.16 8.70 -40.24
#